data_AF-A0A6P3CR02-F1
#
_entry.id   AF-A0A6P3CR02-F1
#
_cell.length_a   1.000
_cell.length_b   1.000
_cell.length_c   1.000
_cell.angle_alpha   90.00
_cell.angle_beta   90.00
_cell.angle_gamma   90.00
#
_symmetry.space_group_name_H-M   'P 1'
#
loop_
_entity.id
_entity.type
_entity.pdbx_description
1 polymer ?
#
loop_
_entity_poly.entity_id
_entity_poly.type
_entity_poly.pdbx_seq_one_letter_code
_entity_poly.pdbx_strand_id
1 'polypeptide(L)'
;MKTFLSAAVLCVALTGCISVYGPGQRYAARSASQEKHDAADDASGASEASGAAKGDAASRIVIGNRKYDEVWAAVAQFYADHKLAVRVSDRDAGLVAAAYADYPNAGNFLDCSELKQTSNVTHTLKVVTRIDEATQGVTVSIDVAGMAGVVAAGKQKGARVACRSNGTLEQALAEVLRK
;
A
#
# COMPACT_ATOMS: atom_id res chain seq x y z
N MET A 1 -40.31 -43.44 -33.18
CA MET A 1 -41.50 -43.85 -32.40
C MET A 1 -41.12 -43.83 -30.93
N LYS A 2 -41.61 -42.83 -30.18
CA LYS A 2 -42.56 -42.94 -29.04
C LYS A 2 -41.94 -43.60 -27.79
N THR A 3 -41.39 -42.84 -26.82
CA THR A 3 -42.01 -42.16 -25.65
C THR A 3 -42.60 -43.08 -24.60
N PHE A 4 -42.15 -43.00 -23.34
CA PHE A 4 -42.94 -43.07 -22.08
C PHE A 4 -42.07 -42.45 -20.93
N LEU A 5 -42.40 -41.24 -20.47
CA LEU A 5 -43.18 -40.88 -19.25
C LEU A 5 -42.36 -41.02 -17.95
N SER A 6 -41.89 -39.94 -17.31
CA SER A 6 -42.60 -38.98 -16.43
C SER A 6 -43.18 -39.58 -15.14
N ALA A 7 -42.57 -39.21 -13.99
CA ALA A 7 -43.19 -39.01 -12.68
C ALA A 7 -42.23 -38.09 -11.87
N ALA A 8 -42.52 -36.79 -11.75
CA ALA A 8 -43.36 -36.15 -10.73
C ALA A 8 -42.77 -36.27 -9.30
N VAL A 9 -42.02 -35.25 -8.85
CA VAL A 9 -42.46 -34.19 -7.91
C VAL A 9 -42.63 -34.69 -6.46
N LEU A 10 -41.75 -34.27 -5.54
CA LEU A 10 -42.13 -33.45 -4.37
C LEU A 10 -40.91 -32.99 -3.52
N CYS A 11 -40.84 -31.66 -3.33
CA CYS A 11 -40.42 -30.87 -2.16
C CYS A 11 -39.42 -31.45 -1.12
N VAL A 12 -38.41 -30.66 -0.76
CA VAL A 12 -38.45 -29.75 0.41
C VAL A 12 -37.22 -28.83 0.34
N ALA A 13 -37.50 -27.53 0.35
CA ALA A 13 -36.52 -26.49 0.57
C ALA A 13 -35.94 -26.61 1.99
N LEU A 14 -34.63 -26.79 2.10
CA LEU A 14 -33.87 -26.51 3.31
C LEU A 14 -32.94 -25.32 3.01
N THR A 15 -33.57 -24.14 3.06
CA THR A 15 -32.92 -22.87 3.34
C THR A 15 -32.23 -22.96 4.69
N GLY A 16 -30.93 -23.23 4.68
CA GLY A 16 -30.03 -23.08 5.82
C GLY A 16 -29.24 -21.79 5.69
N CYS A 17 -29.81 -20.68 6.15
CA CYS A 17 -29.13 -19.39 6.29
C CYS A 17 -28.05 -19.51 7.38
N ILE A 18 -26.78 -19.67 7.00
CA ILE A 18 -25.67 -19.38 7.91
C ILE A 18 -25.31 -17.90 7.69
N SER A 19 -26.00 -17.02 8.43
CA SER A 19 -25.56 -15.63 8.56
C SER A 19 -24.34 -15.60 9.47
N VAL A 20 -23.14 -15.70 8.89
CA VAL A 20 -21.92 -15.27 9.59
C VAL A 20 -22.01 -13.75 9.72
N TYR A 21 -22.25 -13.29 10.94
CA TYR A 21 -22.24 -11.89 11.30
C TYR A 21 -20.79 -11.39 11.32
N GLY A 22 -20.29 -10.97 10.16
CA GLY A 22 -19.06 -10.20 10.04
C GLY A 22 -19.40 -8.71 9.92
N PRO A 23 -18.81 -7.82 10.73
CA PRO A 23 -19.10 -6.40 10.62
C PRO A 23 -18.43 -5.83 9.37
N GLY A 24 -19.26 -5.43 8.40
CA GLY A 24 -18.95 -4.36 7.47
C GLY A 24 -18.42 -4.76 6.10
N GLN A 25 -19.31 -5.23 5.20
CA GLN A 25 -19.21 -4.86 3.79
C GLN A 25 -20.60 -4.60 3.21
N ARG A 26 -20.90 -3.31 3.00
CA ARG A 26 -22.04 -2.83 2.21
C ARG A 26 -21.66 -2.93 0.72
N TYR A 27 -21.99 -4.05 0.08
CA TYR A 27 -22.11 -4.12 -1.37
C TYR A 27 -23.36 -4.92 -1.75
N ALA A 28 -24.48 -4.21 -1.87
CA ALA A 28 -25.70 -4.55 -2.61
C ALA A 28 -26.72 -3.42 -2.33
N ALA A 29 -27.54 -2.92 -3.23
CA ALA A 29 -27.72 -3.12 -4.65
C ALA A 29 -28.50 -1.90 -5.17
N ARG A 30 -28.47 -1.76 -6.49
CA ARG A 30 -29.12 -0.79 -7.36
C ARG A 30 -30.64 -0.72 -7.15
N SER A 31 -31.21 0.47 -7.44
CA SER A 31 -32.57 0.78 -7.93
C SER A 31 -33.62 1.30 -6.92
N ALA A 32 -33.77 2.63 -6.82
CA ALA A 32 -35.07 3.32 -6.73
C ALA A 32 -34.84 4.84 -6.95
N SER A 33 -35.69 5.45 -7.78
CA SER A 33 -35.49 6.77 -8.40
C SER A 33 -35.98 7.96 -7.54
N GLN A 34 -35.32 9.11 -7.77
CA GLN A 34 -35.90 10.47 -7.94
C GLN A 34 -36.45 11.24 -6.72
N GLU A 35 -35.80 12.37 -6.38
CA GLU A 35 -36.42 13.72 -6.42
C GLU A 35 -35.41 14.88 -6.20
N LYS A 36 -35.27 15.66 -7.28
CA LYS A 36 -34.96 17.10 -7.45
C LYS A 36 -34.63 18.00 -6.23
N HIS A 37 -33.48 18.71 -6.30
CA HIS A 37 -33.44 20.18 -6.11
C HIS A 37 -32.18 20.81 -6.74
N ASP A 38 -32.40 21.84 -7.54
CA ASP A 38 -31.42 22.74 -8.16
C ASP A 38 -30.65 23.58 -7.12
N ALA A 39 -29.34 23.80 -7.33
CA ALA A 39 -28.70 25.13 -7.28
C ALA A 39 -27.19 25.05 -7.57
N ALA A 40 -26.71 26.15 -8.16
CA ALA A 40 -25.44 26.38 -8.84
C ALA A 40 -24.16 26.36 -8.00
N ASP A 41 -23.05 26.23 -8.74
CA ASP A 41 -21.70 26.81 -8.52
C ASP A 41 -21.21 27.04 -7.08
N ASP A 42 -20.18 26.29 -6.68
CA ASP A 42 -18.90 26.93 -6.41
C ASP A 42 -17.74 25.93 -6.54
N ALA A 43 -16.70 26.36 -7.24
CA ALA A 43 -15.47 25.63 -7.41
C ALA A 43 -14.66 25.70 -6.12
N SER A 44 -14.26 24.56 -5.57
CA SER A 44 -13.16 24.51 -4.60
C SER A 44 -12.53 23.12 -4.63
N GLY A 45 -11.47 23.01 -5.41
CA GLY A 45 -10.47 21.97 -5.20
C GLY A 45 -9.88 22.16 -3.81
N ALA A 46 -10.18 21.22 -2.92
CA ALA A 46 -9.52 21.11 -1.63
C ALA A 46 -9.08 19.66 -1.48
N SER A 47 -7.78 19.49 -1.63
CA SER A 47 -7.02 18.28 -1.36
C SER A 47 -7.43 17.69 0.00
N GLU A 48 -8.16 16.59 -0.01
CA GLU A 48 -8.28 15.73 1.16
C GLU A 48 -6.93 15.04 1.36
N ALA A 49 -6.03 15.74 2.04
CA ALA A 49 -5.00 15.11 2.86
C ALA A 49 -5.74 14.31 3.94
N SER A 50 -6.19 13.12 3.57
CA SER A 50 -6.70 12.13 4.51
C SER A 50 -5.55 11.80 5.44
N GLY A 51 -5.72 12.21 6.71
CA GLY A 51 -4.79 11.92 7.78
C GLY A 51 -4.52 10.43 7.83
N ALA A 52 -3.31 10.04 7.46
CA ALA A 52 -2.86 8.67 7.57
C ALA A 52 -2.89 8.28 9.05
N ALA A 53 -3.83 7.40 9.38
CA ALA A 53 -3.85 6.68 10.63
C ALA A 53 -2.46 6.06 10.85
N LYS A 54 -1.92 6.31 12.03
CA LYS A 54 -0.63 5.81 12.51
C LYS A 54 -0.69 4.30 12.68
N GLY A 55 -0.49 3.55 11.60
CA GLY A 55 -0.39 2.09 11.64
C GLY A 55 -0.01 1.54 10.28
N ASP A 56 1.21 0.99 10.17
CA ASP A 56 1.76 0.03 9.19
C ASP A 56 1.15 -0.04 7.77
N ALA A 57 0.58 1.05 7.28
CA ALA A 57 -0.13 1.12 6.01
C ALA A 57 0.78 1.81 5.01
N ALA A 58 1.05 1.13 3.90
CA ALA A 58 1.77 1.70 2.77
C ALA A 58 1.19 3.07 2.42
N SER A 59 2.06 4.08 2.31
CA SER A 59 1.64 5.43 1.94
C SER A 59 1.20 5.41 0.48
N ARG A 60 -0.08 5.71 0.24
CA ARG A 60 -0.69 5.70 -1.10
C ARG A 60 -0.70 7.11 -1.67
N ILE A 61 -0.11 7.26 -2.85
CA ILE A 61 -0.01 8.48 -3.64
C ILE A 61 -0.79 8.26 -4.92
N VAL A 62 -1.81 9.09 -5.17
CA VAL A 62 -2.58 9.03 -6.42
C VAL A 62 -2.11 10.15 -7.33
N ILE A 63 -1.71 9.80 -8.55
CA ILE A 63 -1.22 10.72 -9.57
C ILE A 63 -2.21 10.71 -10.73
N GLY A 64 -2.97 11.80 -10.86
CA GLY A 64 -3.84 12.01 -12.02
C GLY A 64 -3.03 12.41 -13.25
N ASN A 65 -3.53 12.07 -14.44
CA ASN A 65 -3.05 12.61 -15.74
C ASN A 65 -1.57 12.36 -16.10
N ARG A 66 -0.89 11.38 -15.49
CA ARG A 66 0.47 10.97 -15.90
C ARG A 66 0.47 9.56 -16.48
N LYS A 67 1.38 9.32 -17.42
CA LYS A 67 1.58 7.98 -18.01
C LYS A 67 2.38 7.10 -17.06
N TYR A 68 2.07 5.80 -17.09
CA TYR A 68 2.77 4.79 -16.30
C TYR A 68 4.30 4.87 -16.47
N ASP A 69 4.78 4.97 -17.70
CA ASP A 69 6.21 4.99 -18.02
C ASP A 69 6.96 6.17 -17.41
N GLU A 70 6.31 7.33 -17.34
CA GLU A 70 6.89 8.53 -16.75
C GLU A 70 7.01 8.40 -15.23
N VAL A 71 5.98 7.80 -14.60
CA VAL A 71 5.98 7.52 -13.16
C VAL A 71 7.01 6.45 -12.82
N TRP A 72 7.10 5.40 -13.64
CA TRP A 72 8.12 4.35 -13.50
C TRP A 72 9.53 4.92 -13.54
N ALA A 73 9.84 5.76 -14.53
CA ALA A 73 11.14 6.41 -14.65
C ALA A 73 11.45 7.31 -13.44
N ALA A 74 10.46 8.08 -12.96
CA ALA A 74 10.61 8.93 -11.78
C ALA A 74 10.88 8.13 -10.50
N VAL A 75 10.19 6.99 -10.31
CA VAL A 75 10.44 6.10 -9.17
C VAL A 75 11.83 5.47 -9.28
N ALA A 76 12.24 5.00 -10.45
CA ALA A 76 13.59 4.45 -10.65
C ALA A 76 14.69 5.49 -10.35
N GLN A 77 14.49 6.72 -10.80
CA GLN A 77 15.41 7.83 -10.51
C GLN A 77 15.45 8.16 -9.02
N PHE A 78 14.30 8.18 -8.34
CA PHE A 78 14.25 8.38 -6.89
C PHE A 78 15.08 7.33 -6.14
N TYR A 79 14.98 6.06 -6.51
CA TYR A 79 15.82 5.02 -5.90
C TYR A 79 17.31 5.24 -6.16
N ALA A 80 17.68 5.70 -7.36
CA ALA A 80 19.07 6.01 -7.69
C ALA A 80 19.61 7.22 -6.89
N ASP A 81 18.84 8.30 -6.81
CA ASP A 81 19.20 9.53 -6.10
C ASP A 81 19.37 9.29 -4.60
N HIS A 82 18.50 8.45 -4.03
CA HIS A 82 18.58 8.01 -2.64
C HIS A 82 19.52 6.83 -2.43
N LYS A 83 20.30 6.41 -3.46
CA LYS A 83 21.28 5.31 -3.38
C LYS A 83 20.69 4.02 -2.80
N LEU A 84 19.41 3.76 -3.06
CA LEU A 84 18.73 2.56 -2.64
C LEU A 84 19.17 1.39 -3.53
N ALA A 85 19.73 0.35 -2.93
CA ALA A 85 20.16 -0.84 -3.65
C ALA A 85 18.94 -1.65 -4.11
N VAL A 86 18.48 -1.38 -5.34
CA VAL A 86 17.37 -2.09 -5.98
C VAL A 86 17.71 -3.58 -6.08
N ARG A 87 16.83 -4.42 -5.54
CA ARG A 87 16.92 -5.89 -5.59
C ARG A 87 15.89 -6.49 -6.53
N VAL A 88 14.73 -5.84 -6.64
CA VAL A 88 13.65 -6.22 -7.53
C VAL A 88 13.26 -5.00 -8.34
N SER A 89 13.19 -5.15 -9.65
CA SER A 89 12.66 -4.16 -10.57
C SER A 89 11.90 -4.93 -11.63
N ASP A 90 10.58 -4.97 -11.48
CA ASP A 90 9.66 -5.65 -12.38
C ASP A 90 8.65 -4.62 -12.88
N ARG A 91 8.85 -4.18 -14.12
CA ARG A 91 8.00 -3.17 -14.76
C ARG A 91 6.63 -3.72 -15.08
N ASP A 92 6.52 -4.98 -15.45
CA ASP A 92 5.23 -5.57 -15.83
C ASP A 92 4.34 -5.81 -14.60
N ALA A 93 4.95 -6.16 -13.47
CA ALA A 93 4.27 -6.25 -12.17
C ALA A 93 4.14 -4.91 -11.43
N GLY A 94 4.74 -3.84 -11.95
CA GLY A 94 4.78 -2.53 -11.32
C GLY A 94 5.44 -2.50 -9.95
N LEU A 95 6.52 -3.26 -9.77
CA LEU A 95 7.18 -3.43 -8.49
C LEU A 95 8.65 -3.01 -8.54
N VAL A 96 9.04 -2.09 -7.66
CA VAL A 96 10.43 -1.78 -7.37
C VAL A 96 10.66 -2.02 -5.90
N ALA A 97 11.66 -2.82 -5.55
CA ALA A 97 12.01 -3.05 -4.15
C ALA A 97 13.52 -2.96 -3.94
N ALA A 98 13.91 -2.32 -2.85
CA ALA A 98 15.26 -2.24 -2.36
C ALA A 98 15.36 -2.88 -0.97
N ALA A 99 16.45 -3.59 -0.75
CA ALA A 99 16.81 -4.11 0.56
C ALA A 99 18.29 -3.85 0.80
N TYR A 100 18.57 -3.15 1.89
CA TYR A 100 19.91 -2.69 2.22
C TYR A 100 20.23 -3.09 3.67
N ALA A 101 21.25 -3.92 3.83
CA ALA A 101 21.85 -4.22 5.12
C ALA A 101 22.87 -3.13 5.46
N ASP A 102 22.75 -2.53 6.64
CA ASP A 102 23.62 -1.46 7.14
C ASP A 102 23.55 -0.17 6.33
N TYR A 103 22.32 0.26 5.99
CA TYR A 103 22.12 1.48 5.22
C TYR A 103 22.58 2.70 6.02
N PRO A 104 23.50 3.53 5.47
CA PRO A 104 23.97 4.71 6.17
C PRO A 104 22.78 5.63 6.40
N ASN A 105 22.61 6.09 7.63
CA ASN A 105 21.50 6.95 8.04
C ASN A 105 20.11 6.30 7.96
N ALA A 106 20.00 4.98 8.01
CA ALA A 106 18.68 4.30 8.10
C ALA A 106 17.82 4.82 9.27
N GLY A 107 18.45 5.21 10.38
CA GLY A 107 17.76 5.83 11.53
C GLY A 107 17.13 7.20 11.24
N ASN A 108 17.46 7.84 10.12
CA ASN A 108 16.79 9.08 9.68
C ASN A 108 15.46 8.80 8.97
N PHE A 109 15.21 7.55 8.57
CA PHE A 109 14.01 7.12 7.84
C PHE A 109 13.15 6.15 8.66
N LEU A 110 13.77 5.51 9.66
CA LEU A 110 13.15 4.49 10.49
C LEU A 110 13.06 4.97 11.94
N ASP A 111 11.87 4.86 12.51
CA ASP A 111 11.65 4.95 13.95
C ASP A 111 11.86 3.56 14.57
N CYS A 112 12.99 3.42 15.27
CA CYS A 112 13.39 2.22 16.00
C CYS A 112 13.30 2.41 17.53
N SER A 113 12.36 3.23 18.02
CA SER A 113 12.23 3.57 19.45
C SER A 113 12.10 2.37 20.41
N GLU A 114 11.72 1.19 19.90
CA GLU A 114 11.67 -0.05 20.68
C GLU A 114 13.06 -0.58 21.07
N LEU A 115 14.12 -0.13 20.38
CA LEU A 115 15.49 -0.52 20.68
C LEU A 115 16.05 0.33 21.84
N LYS A 116 16.13 -0.26 23.03
CA LYS A 116 16.65 0.41 24.24
C LYS A 116 18.13 0.81 24.16
N GLN A 117 18.89 0.22 23.24
CA GLN A 117 20.32 0.45 23.10
C GLN A 117 20.60 1.21 21.79
N THR A 118 21.29 2.35 21.89
CA THR A 118 21.58 3.25 20.76
C THR A 118 23.00 3.09 20.21
N SER A 119 23.86 2.30 20.87
CA SER A 119 25.25 2.08 20.47
C SER A 119 25.44 0.73 19.78
N ASN A 120 26.27 0.72 18.74
CA ASN A 120 26.56 -0.45 17.89
C ASN A 120 25.30 -1.09 17.28
N VAL A 121 24.45 -0.29 16.65
CA VAL A 121 23.20 -0.76 16.04
C VAL A 121 23.37 -0.89 14.53
N THR A 122 23.05 -2.06 14.01
CA THR A 122 22.90 -2.30 12.57
C THR A 122 21.44 -2.14 12.17
N HIS A 123 21.20 -1.44 11.06
CA HIS A 123 19.88 -1.20 10.53
C HIS A 123 19.75 -1.84 9.15
N THR A 124 18.70 -2.62 8.95
CA THR A 124 18.28 -3.08 7.64
C THR A 124 17.11 -2.22 7.18
N LEU A 125 17.25 -1.56 6.04
CA LEU A 125 16.18 -0.81 5.40
C LEU A 125 15.59 -1.64 4.26
N LYS A 126 14.26 -1.69 4.20
CA LYS A 126 13.48 -2.25 3.10
C LYS A 126 12.54 -1.18 2.60
N VAL A 127 12.57 -0.96 1.30
CA VAL A 127 11.68 -0.02 0.61
C VAL A 127 11.03 -0.79 -0.52
N VAL A 128 9.71 -0.77 -0.58
CA VAL A 128 8.92 -1.42 -1.63
C VAL A 128 8.00 -0.37 -2.21
N THR A 129 8.08 -0.15 -3.51
CA THR A 129 7.19 0.74 -4.25
C THR A 129 6.43 -0.06 -5.27
N ARG A 130 5.10 0.09 -5.26
CA ARG A 130 4.21 -0.47 -6.27
C ARG A 130 3.56 0.65 -7.08
N ILE A 131 3.50 0.44 -8.39
CA ILE A 131 2.94 1.38 -9.37
C ILE A 131 1.85 0.62 -10.11
N ASP A 132 0.62 1.07 -9.95
CA ASP A 132 -0.57 0.46 -10.54
C ASP A 132 -1.24 1.46 -11.49
N GLU A 133 -1.64 1.00 -12.67
CA GLU A 133 -2.51 1.80 -13.54
C GLU A 133 -3.91 1.91 -12.92
N ALA A 134 -4.47 3.12 -12.94
CA ALA A 134 -5.80 3.42 -12.43
C ALA A 134 -6.64 4.07 -13.53
N THR A 135 -7.97 4.04 -13.37
CA THR A 135 -8.93 4.55 -14.36
C THR A 135 -8.73 6.03 -14.70
N GLN A 136 -8.05 6.81 -13.84
CA GLN A 136 -7.80 8.25 -14.00
C GLN A 136 -6.31 8.62 -13.90
N GLY A 137 -5.39 7.66 -14.10
CA GLY A 137 -3.95 7.91 -14.04
C GLY A 137 -3.18 6.74 -13.44
N VAL A 138 -2.28 7.03 -12.51
CA VAL A 138 -1.39 6.04 -11.90
C VAL A 138 -1.48 6.16 -10.39
N THR A 139 -1.62 5.02 -9.71
CA THR A 139 -1.47 4.94 -8.26
C THR A 139 -0.08 4.45 -7.93
N VAL A 140 0.60 5.15 -7.02
CA VAL A 140 1.88 4.70 -6.45
C VAL A 140 1.65 4.42 -4.97
N SER A 141 2.08 3.27 -4.49
CA SER A 141 2.15 2.97 -3.06
C SER A 141 3.58 2.67 -2.66
N ILE A 142 4.00 3.18 -1.51
CA ILE A 142 5.33 2.94 -0.96
C ILE A 142 5.20 2.40 0.46
N ASP A 143 5.89 1.30 0.71
CA ASP A 143 6.04 0.67 2.01
C ASP A 143 7.52 0.75 2.42
N VAL A 144 7.77 1.36 3.57
CA VAL A 144 9.10 1.51 4.14
C VAL A 144 9.11 0.81 5.49
N ALA A 145 9.96 -0.19 5.61
CA ALA A 145 10.09 -0.97 6.82
C ALA A 145 11.56 -1.27 7.10
N GLY A 146 11.87 -1.61 8.34
CA GLY A 146 13.23 -2.00 8.66
C GLY A 146 13.33 -2.90 9.88
N MET A 147 14.56 -3.31 10.14
CA MET A 147 14.92 -4.04 11.34
C MET A 147 16.16 -3.39 11.94
N ALA A 148 16.19 -3.20 13.25
CA ALA A 148 17.38 -2.80 13.97
C ALA A 148 17.85 -3.92 14.89
N GLY A 149 19.16 -4.08 15.03
CA GLY A 149 19.75 -5.04 15.95
C GLY A 149 21.06 -4.52 16.51
N VAL A 150 21.36 -4.85 17.76
CA VAL A 150 22.64 -4.51 18.37
C VAL A 150 23.70 -5.51 17.88
N VAL A 151 24.89 -5.02 17.57
CA VAL A 151 26.08 -5.81 17.25
C VAL A 151 27.13 -5.57 18.33
N ALA A 152 27.70 -6.65 18.86
CA ALA A 152 28.83 -6.58 19.77
C ALA A 152 29.91 -7.55 19.28
N ALA A 153 31.16 -7.07 19.19
CA ALA A 153 32.29 -7.87 18.71
C ALA A 153 32.05 -8.54 17.34
N GLY A 154 31.40 -7.84 16.40
CA GLY A 154 31.11 -8.34 15.05
C GLY A 154 29.99 -9.39 14.98
N LYS A 155 29.32 -9.69 16.10
CA LYS A 155 28.15 -10.59 16.13
C LYS A 155 26.92 -9.87 16.63
N GLN A 156 25.77 -10.24 16.07
CA GLN A 156 24.50 -9.70 16.53
C GLN A 156 24.24 -10.15 17.99
N LYS A 157 24.01 -9.19 18.86
CA LYS A 157 23.72 -9.37 20.28
C LYS A 157 22.24 -9.07 20.53
N GLY A 158 21.47 -10.10 20.90
CA GLY A 158 20.04 -9.96 21.16
C GLY A 158 19.15 -10.02 19.92
N ALA A 159 17.84 -9.97 20.15
CA ALA A 159 16.82 -10.04 19.11
C ALA A 159 16.81 -8.75 18.26
N ARG A 160 16.47 -8.88 16.97
CA ARG A 160 16.18 -7.72 16.13
C ARG A 160 14.81 -7.18 16.48
N VAL A 161 14.68 -5.86 16.51
CA VAL A 161 13.38 -5.19 16.61
C VAL A 161 12.94 -4.74 15.22
N ALA A 162 11.64 -4.77 14.98
CA ALA A 162 11.08 -4.16 13.78
C ALA A 162 11.10 -2.64 13.94
N CYS A 163 11.53 -1.93 12.91
CA CYS A 163 11.44 -0.49 12.85
C CYS A 163 10.38 -0.09 11.85
N ARG A 164 9.63 0.94 12.21
CA ARG A 164 8.60 1.53 11.36
C ARG A 164 9.18 2.69 10.58
N SER A 165 8.56 3.02 9.46
CA SER A 165 8.86 4.27 8.78
C SER A 165 8.51 5.49 9.64
N ASN A 166 9.29 6.55 9.52
CA ASN A 166 8.93 7.86 10.03
C ASN A 166 8.23 8.77 9.00
N GLY A 167 8.00 8.29 7.77
CA GLY A 167 7.30 9.00 6.70
C GLY A 167 8.18 9.86 5.79
N THR A 168 9.48 10.01 6.09
CA THR A 168 10.37 10.93 5.36
C THR A 168 10.58 10.49 3.91
N LEU A 169 10.78 9.19 3.67
CA LEU A 169 10.97 8.66 2.31
C LEU A 169 9.69 8.73 1.48
N GLU A 170 8.56 8.44 2.12
CA GLU A 170 7.24 8.48 1.48
C GLU A 170 6.86 9.90 1.09
N GLN A 171 7.15 10.87 1.97
CA GLN A 171 6.94 12.28 1.67
C GLN A 171 7.85 12.77 0.54
N ALA A 172 9.13 12.39 0.56
CA ALA A 172 10.07 12.74 -0.51
C ALA A 172 9.64 12.16 -1.87
N LEU A 173 9.22 10.89 -1.91
CA LEU A 173 8.70 10.29 -3.13
C LEU A 173 7.43 10.99 -3.62
N ALA A 174 6.50 11.30 -2.71
CA ALA A 174 5.29 12.02 -3.05
C ALA A 174 5.58 13.43 -3.63
N GLU A 175 6.62 14.11 -3.15
CA GLU A 175 7.03 15.40 -3.69
C GLU A 175 7.60 15.28 -5.11
N VAL A 176 8.45 14.28 -5.37
CA VAL A 176 9.01 14.02 -6.71
C VAL A 176 7.92 13.68 -7.71
N LEU A 177 6.91 12.93 -7.29
CA LEU A 177 5.84 12.46 -8.17
C LEU A 177 4.74 13.48 -8.44
N ARG A 178 4.61 14.52 -7.60
CA ARG A 178 3.66 15.62 -7.77
C ARG A 178 4.17 16.76 -8.65
N LYS A 179 5.47 16.80 -8.91
CA LYS A 179 6.09 17.73 -9.87
C LYS A 179 5.92 17.20 -11.30
#